data_AF-A0A7C1YRH4-F1
#
_entry.id   AF-A0A7C1YRH4-F1
#
_cell.length_a   1.000
_cell.length_b   1.000
_cell.length_c   1.000
_cell.angle_alpha   90.00
_cell.angle_beta   90.00
_cell.angle_gamma   90.00
#
_symmetry.space_group_name_H-M   'P 1'
#
loop_
_entity.id
_entity.type
_entity.pdbx_description
1 polymer ?
#
loop_
_entity_poly.entity_id
_entity_poly.type
_entity_poly.pdbx_seq_one_letter_code
_entity_poly.pdbx_strand_id
1 'polypeptide(L)'
;LEPPCKDTIEGYVDGAVIQDKDTGAVLYTEKTKKVPYEEVRDSCPYNIPRKAASGQLVKCTMCVDRVSAGLLPACVKTCPTGAMNFGDRDKMLALAKKRLAELKKKYPKAQLLDPDSVRTIYLVIDDPQKYHKFAIASNDRKGISRKLAMKKMLGPARQLLKPGLLG
;
A
#
# COMPACT_ATOMS: atom_id res chain seq x y z
N LEU A 1 -8.87 -0.47 -3.19
CA LEU A 1 -7.40 -0.61 -3.26
C LEU A 1 -7.02 -1.49 -2.10
N GLU A 2 -6.76 -2.76 -2.37
CA GLU A 2 -6.69 -3.81 -1.33
C GLU A 2 -5.23 -4.14 -1.01
N PRO A 3 -4.73 -3.82 0.19
CA PRO A 3 -3.34 -4.07 0.55
C PRO A 3 -3.16 -5.54 0.97
N PRO A 4 -2.29 -6.34 0.30
CA PRO A 4 -2.11 -7.76 0.64
C PRO A 4 -1.67 -8.01 2.08
N CYS A 5 -0.92 -7.07 2.67
CA CYS A 5 -0.52 -7.18 4.07
C CYS A 5 -1.71 -7.14 5.03
N LYS A 6 -2.81 -6.46 4.68
CA LYS A 6 -4.03 -6.45 5.49
C LYS A 6 -4.67 -7.83 5.49
N ASP A 7 -4.85 -8.43 4.31
CA ASP A 7 -5.42 -9.78 4.17
C ASP A 7 -4.63 -10.82 4.99
N THR A 8 -3.30 -10.71 4.96
CA THR A 8 -2.40 -11.57 5.75
C THR A 8 -2.60 -11.35 7.24
N ILE A 9 -2.55 -10.09 7.71
CA ILE A 9 -2.68 -9.75 9.14
C ILE A 9 -4.04 -10.19 9.70
N GLU A 10 -5.13 -9.90 8.99
CA GLU A 10 -6.50 -10.33 9.37
C GLU A 10 -6.70 -11.84 9.24
N GLY A 11 -5.81 -12.55 8.55
CA GLY A 11 -5.75 -14.01 8.60
C GLY A 11 -5.28 -14.57 9.94
N TYR A 12 -4.73 -13.72 10.83
CA TYR A 12 -4.22 -14.10 12.15
C TYR A 12 -4.98 -13.43 13.29
N VAL A 13 -5.13 -12.11 13.25
CA VAL A 13 -5.72 -11.34 14.35
C VAL A 13 -6.60 -10.21 13.83
N ASP A 14 -7.89 -10.27 14.14
CA ASP A 14 -8.85 -9.23 13.80
C ASP A 14 -8.53 -7.89 14.48
N GLY A 15 -8.61 -6.81 13.70
CA GLY A 15 -8.27 -5.45 14.13
C GLY A 15 -6.79 -5.22 14.38
N ALA A 16 -5.89 -6.12 13.94
CA ALA A 16 -4.45 -5.86 13.96
C ALA A 16 -3.99 -4.88 12.86
N VAL A 17 -4.85 -4.64 11.87
CA VAL A 17 -4.67 -3.67 10.81
C VAL A 17 -5.99 -2.96 10.58
N ILE A 18 -5.92 -1.67 10.27
CA ILE A 18 -7.07 -0.83 9.94
C ILE A 18 -6.77 -0.21 8.59
N GLN A 19 -7.76 -0.20 7.69
CA GLN A 19 -7.72 0.66 6.51
C GLN A 19 -8.70 1.78 6.75
N ASP A 20 -8.17 2.98 7.01
CA ASP A 20 -8.96 4.16 7.28
C ASP A 20 -9.86 4.46 6.06
N LYS A 21 -11.16 4.61 6.29
CA LYS A 21 -12.15 4.73 5.21
C LYS A 21 -12.08 6.07 4.48
N ASP A 22 -11.66 7.13 5.18
CA ASP A 22 -11.72 8.49 4.68
C ASP A 22 -10.45 8.83 3.90
N THR A 23 -9.29 8.45 4.42
CA THR A 23 -7.98 8.69 3.79
C THR A 23 -7.50 7.50 2.94
N GLY A 24 -7.95 6.29 3.28
CA GLY A 24 -7.40 5.05 2.74
C GLY A 24 -6.04 4.65 3.32
N ALA A 25 -5.59 5.30 4.40
CA ALA A 25 -4.36 4.96 5.10
C ALA A 25 -4.47 3.54 5.68
N VAL A 26 -3.42 2.73 5.48
CA VAL A 26 -3.31 1.41 6.11
C VAL A 26 -2.55 1.59 7.41
N LEU A 27 -3.09 1.18 8.54
CA LEU A 27 -2.56 1.44 9.88
C LEU A 27 -2.39 0.13 10.63
N TYR A 28 -1.20 -0.10 11.17
CA TYR A 28 -0.93 -1.28 12.00
C TYR A 28 -1.16 -0.92 13.46
N THR A 29 -1.86 -1.79 14.19
CA THR A 29 -2.11 -1.60 15.63
C THR A 29 -1.11 -2.40 16.44
N GLU A 30 -1.12 -2.22 17.77
CA GLU A 30 -0.26 -3.00 18.67
C GLU A 30 -0.51 -4.51 18.58
N LYS A 31 -1.71 -4.93 18.17
CA LYS A 31 -2.07 -6.35 18.01
C LYS A 31 -1.20 -7.06 16.96
N THR A 32 -0.52 -6.33 16.06
CA THR A 32 0.45 -6.92 15.12
C THR A 32 1.62 -7.63 15.80
N LYS A 33 1.87 -7.39 17.10
CA LYS A 33 2.81 -8.18 17.93
C LYS A 33 2.53 -9.69 17.88
N LYS A 34 1.27 -10.07 17.63
CA LYS A 34 0.78 -11.47 17.59
C LYS A 34 0.77 -12.08 16.18
N VAL A 35 1.30 -11.38 15.17
CA VAL A 35 1.25 -11.80 13.77
C VAL A 35 2.66 -12.16 13.28
N PRO A 36 2.85 -13.25 12.51
CA PRO A 36 4.17 -13.63 11.99
C PRO A 36 4.73 -12.54 11.06
N TYR A 37 5.85 -11.94 11.47
CA TYR A 37 6.46 -10.81 10.78
C TYR A 37 6.87 -11.15 9.35
N GLU A 38 7.55 -12.28 9.16
CA GLU A 38 8.11 -12.71 7.89
C GLU A 38 7.00 -12.89 6.85
N GLU A 39 5.88 -13.50 7.23
CA GLU A 39 4.72 -13.66 6.34
C GLU A 39 4.08 -12.32 5.96
N VAL A 40 3.92 -11.41 6.93
CA VAL A 40 3.35 -10.08 6.66
C VAL A 40 4.27 -9.29 5.72
N ARG A 41 5.58 -9.31 5.97
CA ARG A 41 6.57 -8.65 5.14
C ARG A 41 6.58 -9.23 3.73
N ASP A 42 6.64 -10.56 3.62
CA ASP A 42 6.73 -11.27 2.35
C ASP A 42 5.41 -11.21 1.56
N SER A 43 4.27 -10.91 2.21
CA SER A 43 3.01 -10.62 1.50
C SER A 43 2.99 -9.24 0.84
N CYS A 44 3.86 -8.31 1.26
CA CYS A 44 3.93 -6.98 0.69
C CYS A 44 4.92 -6.98 -0.49
N PRO A 45 4.47 -6.74 -1.74
CA PRO A 45 5.35 -6.81 -2.91
C PRO A 45 6.42 -5.71 -2.93
N TYR A 46 6.26 -4.70 -2.08
CA TYR A 46 7.20 -3.59 -1.89
C TYR A 46 8.15 -3.82 -0.69
N ASN A 47 8.05 -4.96 -0.01
CA ASN A 47 8.87 -5.33 1.15
C ASN A 47 8.92 -4.22 2.24
N ILE A 48 7.76 -3.64 2.57
CA ILE A 48 7.64 -2.46 3.45
C ILE A 48 7.57 -2.77 4.95
N PRO A 49 6.77 -3.76 5.43
CA PRO A 49 6.60 -3.98 6.87
C PRO A 49 7.93 -4.24 7.59
N ARG A 50 8.11 -3.65 8.77
CA ARG A 50 9.26 -3.90 9.66
C ARG A 50 8.77 -4.23 11.06
N LYS A 51 9.59 -4.89 11.87
CA LYS A 51 9.30 -5.19 13.28
C LYS A 51 10.09 -4.23 14.16
N ALA A 52 9.39 -3.49 15.02
CA ALA A 52 10.01 -2.63 16.02
C ALA A 52 10.57 -3.46 17.19
N ALA A 53 11.41 -2.85 18.04
CA ALA A 53 11.95 -3.48 19.25
C ALA A 53 10.85 -3.96 20.21
N SER A 54 9.70 -3.27 20.24
CA SER A 54 8.51 -3.66 21.01
C SER A 54 7.80 -4.92 20.47
N GLY A 55 8.26 -5.46 19.34
CA GLY A 55 7.63 -6.55 18.62
C GLY A 55 6.47 -6.15 17.71
N GLN A 56 5.99 -4.91 17.80
CA GLN A 56 4.93 -4.39 16.93
C GLN A 56 5.43 -4.27 15.49
N LEU A 57 4.58 -4.57 14.52
CA LEU A 57 4.88 -4.27 13.12
C LEU A 57 4.62 -2.80 12.84
N VAL A 58 5.57 -2.16 12.15
CA VAL A 58 5.53 -0.73 11.84
C VAL A 58 5.82 -0.49 10.37
N LYS A 59 5.29 0.63 9.86
CA LYS A 59 5.49 1.16 8.51
C LYS A 59 4.99 2.61 8.49
N CYS A 60 5.11 3.28 7.34
CA CYS A 60 4.46 4.57 7.12
C CYS A 60 2.96 4.52 7.46
N THR A 61 2.50 5.54 8.20
CA THR A 61 1.11 5.74 8.65
C THR A 61 0.35 6.75 7.78
N MET A 62 0.96 7.24 6.70
CA MET A 62 0.46 8.36 5.90
C MET A 62 0.29 9.66 6.72
N CYS A 63 0.95 9.77 7.89
CA CYS A 63 0.72 10.85 8.84
C CYS A 63 -0.78 11.06 9.12
N VAL A 64 -1.53 9.97 9.32
CA VAL A 64 -2.99 10.02 9.50
C VAL A 64 -3.40 10.98 10.62
N ASP A 65 -2.60 11.07 11.69
CA ASP A 65 -2.75 12.03 12.79
C ASP A 65 -2.77 13.49 12.29
N ARG A 66 -1.89 13.84 11.35
CA ARG A 66 -1.80 15.16 10.75
C ARG A 66 -2.92 15.38 9.72
N VAL A 67 -3.16 14.39 8.87
CA VAL A 67 -4.15 14.46 7.79
C VAL A 67 -5.55 14.64 8.36
N SER A 68 -5.90 13.92 9.43
CA SER A 68 -7.18 14.07 10.13
C SER A 68 -7.36 15.45 10.79
N ALA A 69 -6.27 16.17 11.03
CA ALA A 69 -6.27 17.56 11.51
C ALA A 69 -6.19 18.60 10.39
N GLY A 70 -6.36 18.20 9.12
CA GLY A 70 -6.28 19.10 7.95
C GLY A 70 -4.86 19.53 7.59
N LEU A 71 -3.83 18.87 8.13
CA LEU A 71 -2.43 19.18 7.86
C LEU A 71 -1.83 18.21 6.83
N LEU A 72 -0.90 18.70 6.01
CA LEU A 72 -0.12 17.85 5.11
C LEU A 72 0.76 16.84 5.89
N PRO A 73 1.02 15.64 5.33
CA PRO A 73 2.04 14.74 5.85
C PRO A 73 3.39 15.44 6.00
N ALA A 74 4.15 15.07 7.03
CA ALA A 74 5.40 15.77 7.37
C ALA A 74 6.42 15.72 6.22
N CYS A 75 6.59 14.56 5.56
CA CYS A 75 7.49 14.39 4.42
C CYS A 75 7.06 15.20 3.18
N VAL A 76 5.76 15.48 3.05
CA VAL A 76 5.22 16.32 1.97
C VAL A 76 5.49 17.79 2.28
N LYS A 77 5.14 18.23 3.50
CA LYS A 77 5.34 19.62 3.95
C LYS A 77 6.80 20.06 3.84
N THR A 78 7.75 19.18 4.13
CA THR A 78 9.17 19.51 4.16
C THR A 78 9.85 19.51 2.79
N CYS A 79 9.19 19.03 1.73
CA CYS A 79 9.82 18.88 0.41
C CYS A 79 9.98 20.26 -0.27
N PRO A 80 11.23 20.75 -0.49
CA PRO A 80 11.44 22.12 -0.96
C PRO A 80 11.22 22.28 -2.48
N THR A 81 11.31 21.17 -3.23
CA THR A 81 11.27 21.18 -4.71
C THR A 81 9.90 20.81 -5.28
N GLY A 82 8.91 20.47 -4.44
CA GLY A 82 7.61 19.99 -4.90
C GLY A 82 7.64 18.59 -5.51
N ALA A 83 8.66 17.78 -5.22
CA ALA A 83 8.69 16.37 -5.63
C ALA A 83 7.60 15.55 -4.91
N MET A 84 7.33 15.87 -3.65
CA MET A 84 6.29 15.23 -2.85
C MET A 84 4.99 16.04 -2.97
N ASN A 85 3.91 15.39 -3.44
CA ASN A 85 2.59 15.99 -3.59
C ASN A 85 1.56 15.14 -2.84
N PHE A 86 0.51 15.75 -2.30
CA PHE A 86 -0.52 15.05 -1.52
C PHE A 86 -1.89 15.67 -1.72
N GLY A 87 -2.93 14.84 -1.75
CA GLY A 87 -4.32 15.24 -1.88
C GLY A 87 -5.20 14.06 -2.28
N ASP A 88 -6.43 14.35 -2.72
CA ASP A 88 -7.36 13.33 -3.21
C ASP A 88 -6.71 12.48 -4.30
N ARG A 89 -6.90 11.17 -4.23
CA ARG A 89 -6.20 10.21 -5.09
C ARG A 89 -6.39 10.53 -6.58
N ASP A 90 -7.62 10.86 -6.99
CA ASP A 90 -7.91 11.11 -8.40
C ASP A 90 -7.23 12.38 -8.92
N LYS A 91 -7.13 13.41 -8.09
CA LYS A 91 -6.37 14.64 -8.40
C LYS A 91 -4.87 14.34 -8.51
N MET A 92 -4.33 13.52 -7.59
CA MET A 92 -2.92 13.12 -7.62
C MET A 92 -2.59 12.25 -8.83
N LEU A 93 -3.48 11.33 -9.20
CA LEU A 93 -3.32 10.50 -10.40
C LEU A 93 -3.38 11.34 -11.68
N ALA A 94 -4.28 12.33 -11.75
CA ALA A 94 -4.33 13.28 -12.86
C ALA A 94 -3.05 14.13 -12.97
N LEU A 95 -2.56 14.65 -11.84
CA LEU A 95 -1.28 15.37 -11.77
C LEU A 95 -0.11 14.50 -12.25
N ALA A 96 -0.04 13.25 -11.77
CA ALA A 96 1.00 12.30 -12.15
C ALA A 96 0.96 11.98 -13.66
N LYS A 97 -0.22 11.75 -14.23
CA LYS A 97 -0.41 11.51 -15.68
C LYS A 97 0.00 12.73 -16.53
N LYS A 98 -0.37 13.93 -16.10
CA LYS A 98 0.04 15.18 -16.76
C LYS A 98 1.57 15.31 -16.76
N ARG A 99 2.19 15.13 -15.59
CA ARG A 99 3.66 15.23 -15.47
C ARG A 99 4.39 14.16 -16.27
N LEU A 100 3.85 12.94 -16.32
CA LEU A 100 4.38 11.88 -17.17
C LEU A 100 4.37 12.27 -18.65
N ALA A 101 3.26 12.81 -19.15
CA ALA A 101 3.13 13.22 -20.54
C ALA A 101 4.15 14.31 -20.94
N GLU A 102 4.44 15.25 -20.04
CA GLU A 102 5.49 16.25 -20.22
C GLU A 102 6.88 15.60 -20.31
N LEU A 103 7.20 14.70 -19.37
CA LEU A 103 8.52 14.11 -19.25
C LEU A 103 8.83 13.10 -20.35
N LYS A 104 7.82 12.37 -20.86
CA LYS A 104 8.02 11.41 -21.96
C LYS A 104 8.62 12.02 -23.23
N LYS A 105 8.47 13.33 -23.44
CA LYS A 105 9.11 14.05 -24.57
C LYS A 105 10.64 14.04 -24.49
N LYS A 106 11.21 14.04 -23.28
CA LYS A 106 12.66 14.08 -23.03
C LYS A 106 13.20 12.74 -22.51
N TYR A 107 12.38 12.00 -21.77
CA TYR A 107 12.71 10.74 -21.13
C TYR A 107 11.73 9.66 -21.57
N PRO A 108 11.98 8.98 -22.71
CA PRO A 108 11.04 8.01 -23.29
C PRO A 108 10.68 6.84 -22.35
N LYS A 109 11.57 6.51 -21.41
CA LYS A 109 11.38 5.46 -20.39
C LYS A 109 10.61 5.91 -19.15
N ALA A 110 10.19 7.18 -19.09
CA ALA A 110 9.44 7.68 -17.96
C ALA A 110 8.12 6.92 -17.78
N GLN A 111 7.76 6.64 -16.52
CA GLN A 111 6.60 5.84 -16.17
C GLN A 111 6.11 6.14 -14.75
N LEU A 112 4.83 5.82 -14.50
CA LEU A 112 4.25 5.79 -13.16
C LEU A 112 4.32 4.36 -12.62
N LEU A 113 4.69 4.21 -11.35
CA LEU A 113 4.83 2.90 -10.72
C LEU A 113 3.51 2.46 -10.08
N ASP A 114 2.97 1.34 -10.57
CA ASP A 114 1.73 0.69 -10.12
C ASP A 114 0.55 1.65 -9.82
N PRO A 115 0.28 2.68 -10.65
CA PRO A 115 -0.61 3.78 -10.30
C PRO A 115 -2.05 3.34 -9.99
N ASP A 116 -2.49 2.22 -10.56
CA ASP A 116 -3.83 1.67 -10.37
C ASP A 116 -3.96 0.83 -9.09
N SER A 117 -2.84 0.48 -8.45
CA SER A 117 -2.77 -0.43 -7.30
C SER A 117 -2.33 0.25 -6.01
N VAL A 118 -1.79 1.47 -6.07
CA VAL A 118 -1.24 2.17 -4.90
C VAL A 118 -1.84 3.56 -4.68
N ARG A 119 -1.62 4.10 -3.46
CA ARG A 119 -1.90 5.50 -3.10
C ARG A 119 -0.66 6.39 -3.17
N THR A 120 0.52 5.82 -2.93
CA THR A 120 1.80 6.52 -3.10
C THR A 120 2.34 6.23 -4.48
N ILE A 121 2.07 7.12 -5.43
CA ILE A 121 2.44 6.94 -6.84
C ILE A 121 3.78 7.62 -7.09
N TYR A 122 4.76 6.86 -7.55
CA TYR A 122 6.04 7.40 -7.99
C TYR A 122 6.04 7.62 -9.49
N LEU A 123 6.67 8.71 -9.92
CA LEU A 123 7.09 8.93 -11.30
C LEU A 123 8.60 8.76 -11.37
N VAL A 124 9.06 7.92 -12.29
CA VAL A 124 10.48 7.72 -12.59
C VAL A 124 10.74 8.04 -14.06
N ILE A 125 12.00 8.35 -14.41
CA ILE A 125 12.40 8.72 -15.78
C ILE A 125 13.19 7.62 -16.51
N ASP A 126 13.49 6.51 -15.83
CA ASP A 126 14.22 5.36 -16.35
C ASP A 126 13.68 4.06 -15.71
N ASP A 127 14.33 2.93 -15.98
CA ASP A 127 14.01 1.62 -15.42
C ASP A 127 13.82 1.68 -13.88
N PRO A 128 12.64 1.27 -13.35
CA PRO A 128 12.36 1.27 -11.91
C PRO A 128 13.39 0.50 -11.07
N GLN A 129 14.02 -0.53 -11.62
CA GLN A 129 15.05 -1.33 -10.91
C GLN A 129 16.30 -0.52 -10.57
N LYS A 130 16.60 0.53 -11.35
CA LYS A 130 17.71 1.46 -11.03
C LYS A 130 17.42 2.33 -9.82
N TYR A 131 16.14 2.55 -9.50
CA TYR A 131 15.73 3.32 -8.33
C TYR A 131 15.67 2.44 -7.09
N HIS A 132 15.04 1.28 -7.20
CA HIS A 132 14.98 0.32 -6.11
C HIS A 132 14.56 -1.08 -6.60
N LYS A 133 15.13 -2.13 -6.02
CA LYS A 133 14.77 -3.53 -6.36
C LYS A 133 13.29 -3.86 -6.13
N PHE A 134 12.62 -3.18 -5.20
CA PHE A 134 11.18 -3.33 -4.92
C PHE A 134 10.36 -2.12 -5.40
N ALA A 135 10.79 -1.43 -6.45
CA ALA A 135 10.11 -0.22 -6.94
C ALA A 135 8.70 -0.49 -7.52
N ILE A 136 8.49 -1.65 -8.14
CA ILE A 136 7.20 -2.10 -8.70
C ILE A 136 6.84 -3.47 -8.13
N ALA A 137 5.54 -3.76 -8.04
CA ALA A 137 5.05 -5.00 -7.44
C ALA A 137 5.51 -6.25 -8.19
N SER A 138 5.61 -6.17 -9.52
CA SER A 138 6.05 -7.29 -10.37
C SER A 138 7.53 -7.66 -10.19
N ASN A 139 8.33 -6.82 -9.52
CA ASN A 139 9.70 -7.20 -9.16
C ASN A 139 9.74 -8.18 -7.98
N ASP A 140 8.65 -8.31 -7.21
CA ASP A 140 8.58 -9.32 -6.17
C ASP A 140 8.43 -10.70 -6.80
N ARG A 141 9.45 -11.55 -6.58
CA ARG A 141 9.49 -12.93 -7.06
C ARG A 141 8.76 -13.88 -6.11
N LYS A 142 8.37 -13.42 -4.92
CA LYS A 142 7.65 -14.24 -3.94
C LYS A 142 6.17 -14.24 -4.29
N GLY A 143 5.69 -15.33 -4.88
CA GLY A 143 4.27 -15.52 -5.18
C GLY A 143 3.38 -15.49 -3.93
N ILE A 144 2.06 -15.45 -4.15
CA ILE A 144 1.04 -15.45 -3.09
C ILE A 144 1.25 -16.65 -2.16
N SER A 145 1.28 -16.43 -0.84
CA SER A 145 1.35 -17.52 0.16
C SER A 145 0.21 -18.52 -0.03
N ARG A 146 0.49 -19.83 0.11
CA ARG A 146 -0.50 -20.92 -0.07
C ARG A 146 -1.77 -20.71 0.77
N LYS A 147 -1.63 -20.17 1.98
CA LYS A 147 -2.76 -19.87 2.89
C LYS A 147 -3.64 -18.74 2.35
N LEU A 148 -3.05 -17.71 1.76
CA LEU A 148 -3.77 -16.60 1.11
C LEU A 148 -4.42 -17.05 -0.20
N ALA A 149 -3.75 -17.91 -0.98
CA ALA A 149 -4.33 -18.53 -2.17
C ALA A 149 -5.55 -19.40 -1.81
N MET A 150 -5.45 -20.23 -0.76
CA MET A 150 -6.55 -21.08 -0.29
C MET A 150 -7.74 -20.25 0.25
N LYS A 151 -7.47 -19.17 0.99
CA LYS A 151 -8.52 -18.25 1.48
C LYS A 151 -9.24 -17.54 0.32
N LYS A 152 -8.52 -17.18 -0.77
CA LYS A 152 -9.13 -16.61 -1.98
C LYS A 152 -9.99 -17.62 -2.75
N MET A 153 -9.58 -18.89 -2.82
CA MET A 153 -10.39 -19.96 -3.44
C MET A 153 -11.67 -20.26 -2.64
N LEU A 154 -11.62 -20.20 -1.30
CA LEU A 154 -12.76 -20.47 -0.43
C LEU A 154 -13.69 -19.26 -0.21
N GLY A 155 -13.28 -18.08 -0.66
CA GLY A 155 -14.03 -16.83 -0.52
C GLY A 155 -15.47 -16.87 -1.09
N PRO A 156 -15.68 -17.34 -2.33
CA PRO A 156 -17.01 -17.46 -2.93
C PRO A 156 -17.95 -18.37 -2.13
N ALA A 157 -17.43 -19.50 -1.60
CA ALA A 157 -18.22 -20.45 -0.82
C ALA A 157 -18.64 -19.89 0.55
N ARG A 158 -17.81 -19.03 1.15
CA ARG A 158 -18.11 -18.40 2.44
C ARG A 158 -19.20 -17.33 2.35
N GLN A 159 -19.39 -16.75 1.16
CA GLN A 159 -20.42 -15.75 0.89
C GLN A 159 -21.80 -16.39 0.64
N LEU A 160 -21.81 -17.63 0.13
CA LEU A 160 -23.00 -18.49 -0.01
C LEU A 160 -23.50 -19.07 1.32
N LEU A 161 -22.65 -19.15 2.35
CA LEU A 161 -22.97 -19.71 3.67
C LEU A 161 -23.38 -18.67 4.72
N LYS A 162 -23.50 -17.38 4.37
CA LYS A 162 -24.11 -16.39 5.27
C LYS A 162 -25.63 -16.57 5.29
N PRO A 163 -26.25 -16.98 6.41
CA PRO A 163 -27.70 -16.99 6.51
C PRO A 163 -28.17 -15.52 6.62
N GLY A 164 -28.82 -15.00 5.58
CA GLY A 164 -29.41 -13.64 5.64
C GLY A 164 -29.56 -12.86 4.32
N LEU A 165 -29.48 -13.49 3.14
CA LEU A 165 -29.83 -12.81 1.87
C LEU A 165 -31.07 -13.43 1.21
N LEU A 166 -32.16 -13.52 1.98
CA LEU A 166 -33.54 -13.66 1.50
C LEU A 166 -34.40 -12.92 2.54
N GLY A 167 -34.68 -11.66 2.26
CA GLY A 167 -35.39 -10.71 3.11
C GLY A 167 -35.25 -9.30 2.56
#